data_AF-A0A410PSI0-F1
#
_entry.id   AF-A0A410PSI0-F1
#
_cell.length_a   1.000
_cell.length_b   1.000
_cell.length_c   1.000
_cell.angle_alpha   90.00
_cell.angle_beta   90.00
_cell.angle_gamma   90.00
#
_symmetry.space_group_name_H-M   'P 1'
#
loop_
_entity.id
_entity.type
_entity.pdbx_description
1 polymer ?
#
loop_
_entity_poly.entity_id
_entity_poly.type
_entity_poly.pdbx_seq_one_letter_code
_entity_poly.pdbx_strand_id
1 'polypeptide(L)'
;MNKIRILDCTLRDGGYINHWNFGRDTIQEIISNLTVSGIEIIECGFLRDVPYQEDVAVFSCVSQITPFIASKKEKALYVAMIALGDINPEKILPYDGTSIGGIRLTFHKHEWAEAKSTAAILKEKGYQVFVQPVGTTSYSDEELLGLIKEVNGLQPYAFYLVDTLGILYRHDLLRLFYLIDHNLDPQIKIGFHSHNNLQLSFANAQELLRLHSKRELILDASVYGMGRGVGNLATELLAEYINVNIEPRYHITPLLTIADQYLSSIFSEQRWGYALPYFLSAVEQCHPNYAAHLLKKETLTIESIFKILSLLPADKKDIYHPEMVDKLYLDLQNCEIDDETSIEYLKKSISGKTVLLLAPGITLDTHKGEIQTFVEREDPLIISTNFISREFESDILFVSNRKRLNAMQKEIALQPYIMATSNLLEELPSSVKFMNYSSYLGEGQAADNAGAMLIRILNKAGVVKIALAGFDGFDVDSTNNYYINSFKSVIERKTAEQKNEDITRQLRLALNGIPYQLVTPTRYGLQ
;
A
#
# COMPACT_ATOMS: atom_id res chain seq x y z
N MET A 1 17.53 36.52 -5.06
CA MET A 1 16.51 35.55 -4.62
C MET A 1 16.83 34.21 -5.24
N ASN A 2 16.65 33.10 -4.53
CA ASN A 2 16.77 31.78 -5.15
C ASN A 2 15.68 31.65 -6.21
N LYS A 3 16.05 31.14 -7.37
CA LYS A 3 15.06 30.80 -8.39
C LYS A 3 14.46 29.45 -8.00
N ILE A 4 13.20 29.44 -7.59
CA ILE A 4 12.48 28.21 -7.24
C ILE A 4 11.47 27.91 -8.33
N ARG A 5 11.38 26.64 -8.72
CA ARG A 5 10.40 26.11 -9.68
C ARG A 5 9.65 24.94 -9.08
N ILE A 6 8.39 24.80 -9.47
CA ILE A 6 7.59 23.63 -9.14
C ILE A 6 7.66 22.65 -10.30
N LEU A 7 7.79 21.36 -9.96
CA LEU A 7 7.56 20.26 -10.87
C LEU A 7 6.36 19.45 -10.42
N ASP A 8 5.33 19.38 -11.24
CA ASP A 8 4.17 18.54 -10.93
C ASP A 8 4.34 17.13 -11.51
N CYS A 9 4.14 16.12 -10.67
CA CYS A 9 4.27 14.70 -10.98
C CYS A 9 2.98 13.90 -10.82
N THR A 10 1.81 14.54 -10.88
CA THR A 10 0.48 13.91 -10.72
C THR A 10 0.30 12.72 -11.68
N LEU A 11 0.64 12.89 -12.95
CA LEU A 11 0.47 11.83 -13.97
C LEU A 11 1.51 10.71 -13.89
N ARG A 12 2.59 10.88 -13.12
CA ARG A 12 3.66 9.88 -12.99
C ARG A 12 3.64 9.21 -11.63
N ASP A 13 3.81 9.94 -10.55
CA ASP A 13 3.78 9.38 -9.20
C ASP A 13 2.35 9.07 -8.75
N GLY A 14 1.41 9.98 -9.02
CA GLY A 14 0.00 9.74 -8.75
C GLY A 14 -0.53 8.50 -9.49
N GLY A 15 0.04 8.19 -10.65
CA GLY A 15 -0.28 6.99 -11.42
C GLY A 15 -0.05 5.66 -10.68
N TYR A 16 0.71 5.61 -9.58
CA TYR A 16 0.79 4.41 -8.74
C TYR A 16 -0.54 4.02 -8.10
N ILE A 17 -1.47 4.97 -7.94
CA ILE A 17 -2.81 4.73 -7.38
C ILE A 17 -3.69 4.04 -8.44
N ASN A 18 -3.88 4.65 -9.60
CA ASN A 18 -4.79 4.14 -10.63
C ASN A 18 -4.11 3.34 -11.76
N HIS A 19 -2.90 2.82 -11.53
CA HIS A 19 -2.08 2.15 -12.56
C HIS A 19 -1.87 2.99 -13.82
N TRP A 20 -1.70 4.30 -13.65
CA TRP A 20 -1.54 5.31 -14.70
C TRP A 20 -2.72 5.44 -15.66
N ASN A 21 -3.84 4.74 -15.41
CA ASN A 21 -5.04 4.78 -16.24
C ASN A 21 -5.93 5.97 -15.85
N PHE A 22 -5.62 7.15 -16.38
CA PHE A 22 -6.35 8.38 -16.12
C PHE A 22 -7.47 8.62 -17.15
N GLY A 23 -7.37 8.03 -18.34
CA GLY A 23 -8.17 8.38 -19.50
C GLY A 23 -7.52 9.51 -20.31
N ARG A 24 -7.60 9.41 -21.65
CA ARG A 24 -6.94 10.34 -22.57
C ARG A 24 -7.31 11.80 -22.31
N ASP A 25 -8.61 12.08 -22.19
CA ASP A 25 -9.12 13.44 -21.97
C ASP A 25 -8.65 13.99 -20.61
N THR A 26 -8.67 13.16 -19.57
CA THR A 26 -8.16 13.52 -18.24
C THR A 26 -6.67 13.86 -18.27
N ILE A 27 -5.84 13.09 -18.99
CA ILE A 27 -4.40 13.38 -19.13
C ILE A 27 -4.21 14.76 -19.78
N GLN A 28 -4.94 15.03 -20.86
CA GLN A 28 -4.87 16.31 -21.58
C GLN A 28 -5.31 17.48 -20.68
N GLU A 29 -6.42 17.33 -19.96
CA GLU A 29 -6.94 18.37 -19.08
C GLU A 29 -6.04 18.62 -17.86
N ILE A 30 -5.45 17.58 -17.27
CA ILE A 30 -4.46 17.74 -16.18
C ILE A 30 -3.26 18.56 -16.69
N ILE A 31 -2.67 18.21 -17.83
CA ILE A 31 -1.52 18.94 -18.37
C ILE A 31 -1.89 20.38 -18.72
N SER A 32 -3.06 20.59 -19.32
CA SER A 32 -3.57 21.92 -19.67
C SER A 32 -3.73 22.80 -18.42
N ASN A 33 -4.41 22.30 -17.39
CA ASN A 33 -4.64 23.05 -16.15
C ASN A 33 -3.33 23.33 -15.40
N LEU A 34 -2.39 22.37 -15.32
CA LEU A 34 -1.05 22.60 -14.76
C LEU A 34 -0.30 23.72 -15.51
N THR A 35 -0.39 23.71 -16.84
CA THR A 35 0.24 24.74 -17.68
C THR A 35 -0.40 26.12 -17.45
N VAL A 36 -1.73 26.20 -17.36
CA VAL A 36 -2.47 27.44 -17.09
C VAL A 36 -2.19 27.96 -15.67
N SER A 37 -1.97 27.05 -14.71
CA SER A 37 -1.56 27.39 -13.34
C SER A 37 -0.18 28.04 -13.23
N GLY A 38 0.62 28.01 -14.29
CA GLY A 38 1.97 28.56 -14.31
C GLY A 38 3.04 27.62 -13.74
N ILE A 39 2.72 26.33 -13.55
CA ILE A 39 3.69 25.32 -13.14
C ILE A 39 4.78 25.19 -14.21
N GLU A 40 6.04 25.28 -13.81
CA GLU A 40 7.14 25.43 -14.76
C GLU A 40 7.68 24.11 -15.31
N ILE A 41 7.46 22.99 -14.61
CA ILE A 41 7.85 21.66 -15.08
C ILE A 41 6.69 20.68 -14.88
N ILE A 42 6.31 19.96 -15.93
CA ILE A 42 5.16 19.06 -15.91
C ILE A 42 5.63 17.67 -16.33
N GLU A 43 5.53 16.70 -15.43
CA GLU A 43 5.89 15.31 -15.69
C GLU A 43 4.67 14.56 -16.25
N CYS A 44 4.71 14.25 -17.55
CA CYS A 44 3.58 13.73 -18.30
C CYS A 44 3.31 12.23 -18.04
N GLY A 45 4.24 11.51 -17.42
CA GLY A 45 4.13 10.06 -17.19
C GLY A 45 5.47 9.33 -17.30
N PHE A 46 5.40 8.02 -17.55
CA PHE A 46 6.57 7.17 -17.79
C PHE A 46 6.87 6.95 -19.28
N LEU A 47 8.13 6.69 -19.59
CA LEU A 47 8.59 6.09 -20.84
C LEU A 47 9.02 4.65 -20.58
N ARG A 48 8.36 3.67 -21.21
CA ARG A 48 8.62 2.22 -21.05
C ARG A 48 8.46 1.47 -22.37
N ASP A 49 9.21 0.40 -22.56
CA ASP A 49 9.13 -0.47 -23.73
C ASP A 49 7.92 -1.43 -23.65
N VAL A 50 6.71 -0.87 -23.63
CA VAL A 50 5.44 -1.57 -23.50
C VAL A 50 4.45 -1.15 -24.60
N PRO A 51 3.42 -1.95 -24.91
CA PRO A 51 2.38 -1.54 -25.84
C PRO A 51 1.69 -0.24 -25.40
N TYR A 52 1.65 0.75 -26.30
CA TYR A 52 1.02 2.04 -26.03
C TYR A 52 -0.51 1.93 -25.91
N GLN A 53 -1.06 2.63 -24.94
CA GLN A 53 -2.51 2.79 -24.71
C GLN A 53 -2.79 4.27 -24.47
N GLU A 54 -3.76 4.85 -25.18
CA GLU A 54 -3.99 6.30 -25.15
C GLU A 54 -4.55 6.82 -23.82
N ASP A 55 -5.20 5.95 -23.05
CA ASP A 55 -5.78 6.28 -21.74
C ASP A 55 -4.79 6.17 -20.58
N VAL A 56 -3.57 5.70 -20.86
CA VAL A 56 -2.56 5.41 -19.85
C VAL A 56 -1.39 6.38 -19.99
N ALA A 57 -0.99 7.02 -18.88
CA ALA A 57 0.18 7.91 -18.81
C ALA A 57 1.52 7.14 -18.81
N VAL A 58 1.64 6.13 -19.67
CA VAL A 58 2.83 5.33 -19.92
C VAL A 58 3.01 5.24 -21.43
N PHE A 59 4.11 5.81 -21.91
CA PHE A 59 4.40 6.00 -23.32
C PHE A 59 5.56 5.11 -23.74
N SER A 60 5.50 4.61 -24.97
CA SER A 60 6.58 3.82 -25.58
C SER A 60 7.52 4.66 -26.44
N CYS A 61 7.07 5.86 -26.81
CA CYS A 61 7.84 6.80 -27.60
C CYS A 61 7.46 8.23 -27.20
N VAL A 62 8.44 9.13 -27.21
CA VAL A 62 8.24 10.55 -26.92
C VAL A 62 7.20 11.20 -27.84
N SER A 63 7.06 10.78 -29.09
CA SER A 63 6.08 11.36 -30.03
C SER A 63 4.62 11.11 -29.63
N GLN A 64 4.37 10.10 -28.78
CA GLN A 64 3.03 9.80 -28.25
C GLN A 64 2.59 10.83 -27.19
N ILE A 65 3.52 11.57 -26.60
CA ILE A 65 3.23 12.63 -25.62
C ILE A 65 2.83 13.93 -26.33
N THR A 66 3.31 14.16 -27.56
CA THR A 66 3.08 15.39 -28.34
C THR A 66 1.61 15.83 -28.41
N PRO A 67 0.62 14.95 -28.67
CA PRO A 67 -0.78 15.34 -28.74
C PRO A 67 -1.31 15.96 -27.43
N PHE A 68 -0.81 15.54 -26.27
CA PHE A 68 -1.23 16.03 -24.96
C PHE A 68 -0.61 17.38 -24.59
N ILE A 69 0.46 17.79 -25.30
CA ILE A 69 1.21 19.03 -25.04
C ILE A 69 1.22 19.98 -26.23
N ALA A 70 0.35 19.78 -27.23
CA ALA A 70 0.39 20.50 -28.50
C ALA A 70 0.30 22.04 -28.36
N SER A 71 -0.31 22.54 -27.29
CA SER A 71 -0.38 23.97 -26.93
C SER A 71 0.76 24.40 -26.00
N LYS A 72 2.00 23.99 -26.31
CA LYS A 72 3.18 24.31 -25.50
C LYS A 72 3.26 25.80 -25.18
N LYS A 73 3.44 26.12 -23.91
CA LYS A 73 3.76 27.48 -23.48
C LYS A 73 5.26 27.60 -23.28
N GLU A 74 5.85 28.69 -23.78
CA GLU A 74 7.30 28.93 -23.76
C GLU A 74 7.94 28.81 -22.36
N LYS A 75 7.15 29.01 -21.29
CA LYS A 75 7.62 28.97 -19.90
C LYS A 75 7.57 27.58 -19.25
N ALA A 76 6.89 26.61 -19.85
CA ALA A 76 6.70 25.27 -19.30
C ALA A 76 7.68 24.27 -19.94
N LEU A 77 8.33 23.46 -19.10
CA LEU A 77 9.14 22.32 -19.53
C LEU A 77 8.35 21.02 -19.31
N TYR A 78 7.99 20.34 -20.38
CA TYR A 78 7.37 19.02 -20.29
C TYR A 78 8.45 17.94 -20.20
N VAL A 79 8.28 17.01 -19.27
CA VAL A 79 9.23 15.92 -19.01
C VAL A 79 8.51 14.58 -18.88
N ALA A 80 9.26 13.48 -19.00
CA ALA A 80 8.80 12.14 -18.66
C ALA A 80 9.89 11.39 -17.87
N MET A 81 9.48 10.38 -17.11
CA MET A 81 10.41 9.55 -16.33
C MET A 81 10.78 8.26 -17.06
N ILE A 82 12.04 7.87 -16.97
CA ILE A 82 12.55 6.54 -17.27
C ILE A 82 13.08 5.95 -15.97
N ALA A 83 12.57 4.79 -15.55
CA ALA A 83 13.30 3.95 -14.62
C ALA A 83 14.34 3.15 -15.40
N LEU A 84 15.56 3.06 -14.88
CA LEU A 84 16.63 2.32 -15.55
C LEU A 84 16.16 0.89 -15.88
N GLY A 85 16.39 0.47 -17.13
CA GLY A 85 15.96 -0.84 -17.64
C GLY A 85 14.55 -0.86 -18.28
N ASP A 86 13.67 0.11 -18.02
CA ASP A 86 12.31 0.14 -18.57
C ASP A 86 12.29 0.32 -20.10
N ILE A 87 13.29 1.02 -20.65
CA ILE A 87 13.43 1.26 -22.09
C ILE A 87 14.90 1.44 -22.44
N ASN A 88 15.33 0.86 -23.56
CA ASN A 88 16.67 1.08 -24.07
C ASN A 88 16.81 2.55 -24.53
N PRO A 89 17.77 3.34 -24.03
CA PRO A 89 17.94 4.75 -24.39
C PRO A 89 18.15 4.97 -25.90
N GLU A 90 18.67 3.98 -26.62
CA GLU A 90 18.84 4.08 -28.08
C GLU A 90 17.51 4.17 -28.83
N LYS A 91 16.44 3.58 -28.29
CA LYS A 91 15.07 3.66 -28.85
C LYS A 91 14.45 5.05 -28.70
N ILE A 92 14.98 5.89 -27.80
CA ILE A 92 14.50 7.26 -27.63
C ILE A 92 14.88 8.07 -28.87
N LEU A 93 13.88 8.70 -29.48
CA LEU A 93 14.09 9.56 -30.64
C LEU A 93 14.93 10.79 -30.26
N PRO A 94 15.77 11.34 -31.15
CA PRO A 94 16.42 12.63 -30.91
C PRO A 94 15.41 13.74 -30.63
N TYR A 95 15.78 14.68 -29.76
CA TYR A 95 14.98 15.86 -29.47
C TYR A 95 14.85 16.74 -30.71
N ASP A 96 13.62 16.97 -31.16
CA ASP A 96 13.28 17.76 -32.35
C ASP A 96 12.50 19.04 -32.00
N GLY A 97 12.29 19.33 -30.72
CA GLY A 97 11.50 20.47 -30.24
C GLY A 97 9.98 20.25 -30.24
N THR A 98 9.46 19.15 -30.79
CA THR A 98 8.01 18.93 -30.93
C THR A 98 7.38 18.27 -29.69
N SER A 99 8.10 17.39 -29.00
CA SER A 99 7.64 16.68 -27.79
C SER A 99 8.29 17.19 -26.48
N ILE A 100 8.39 16.36 -25.43
CA ILE A 100 9.03 16.69 -24.15
C ILE A 100 10.46 17.22 -24.34
N GLY A 101 10.87 18.14 -23.46
CA GLY A 101 12.21 18.75 -23.49
C GLY A 101 13.19 18.14 -22.49
N GLY A 102 12.70 17.33 -21.55
CA GLY A 102 13.55 16.72 -20.54
C GLY A 102 13.13 15.31 -20.17
N ILE A 103 14.09 14.54 -19.66
CA ILE A 103 13.90 13.16 -19.21
C ILE A 103 14.46 13.03 -17.81
N ARG A 104 13.64 12.47 -16.92
CA ARG A 104 14.00 12.16 -15.54
C ARG A 104 14.43 10.70 -15.46
N LEU A 105 15.70 10.46 -15.16
CA LEU A 105 16.27 9.13 -15.07
C LEU A 105 16.40 8.73 -13.60
N THR A 106 15.64 7.72 -13.20
CA THR A 106 15.66 7.16 -11.85
C THR A 106 16.37 5.81 -11.81
N PHE A 107 17.15 5.57 -10.75
CA PHE A 107 18.00 4.37 -10.61
C PHE A 107 18.33 4.09 -9.13
N HIS A 108 18.65 2.84 -8.83
CA HIS A 108 19.21 2.40 -7.55
C HIS A 108 20.73 2.59 -7.51
N LYS A 109 21.27 2.71 -6.30
CA LYS A 109 22.69 2.97 -6.04
C LYS A 109 23.68 2.09 -6.81
N HIS A 110 23.43 0.79 -6.87
CA HIS A 110 24.31 -0.17 -7.54
C HIS A 110 24.29 -0.04 -9.08
N GLU A 111 23.33 0.69 -9.63
CA GLU A 111 23.10 0.82 -11.07
C GLU A 111 23.73 2.09 -11.67
N TRP A 112 24.44 2.90 -10.86
CA TRP A 112 24.95 4.21 -11.29
C TRP A 112 25.79 4.16 -12.56
N ALA A 113 26.64 3.15 -12.74
CA ALA A 113 27.48 3.03 -13.93
C ALA A 113 26.64 2.97 -15.22
N GLU A 114 25.57 2.18 -15.23
CA GLU A 114 24.66 2.07 -16.37
C GLU A 114 23.78 3.30 -16.52
N ALA A 115 23.29 3.87 -15.40
CA ALA A 115 22.53 5.11 -15.39
C ALA A 115 23.34 6.29 -15.97
N LYS A 116 24.64 6.38 -15.66
CA LYS A 116 25.55 7.40 -16.21
C LYS A 116 25.67 7.28 -17.74
N SER A 117 25.81 6.05 -18.26
CA SER A 117 25.87 5.81 -19.71
C SER A 117 24.54 6.17 -20.39
N THR A 118 23.41 5.74 -19.80
CA THR A 118 22.06 6.08 -20.27
C THR A 118 21.85 7.58 -20.30
N ALA A 119 22.22 8.29 -19.24
CA ALA A 119 22.11 9.75 -19.16
C ALA A 119 22.96 10.46 -20.22
N ALA A 120 24.16 9.96 -20.53
CA ALA A 120 25.00 10.51 -21.58
C ALA A 120 24.33 10.41 -22.97
N ILE A 121 23.77 9.24 -23.31
CA ILE A 121 23.05 9.02 -24.57
C ILE A 121 21.84 9.96 -24.69
N LEU A 122 21.05 10.10 -23.61
CA LEU A 122 19.89 10.99 -23.60
C LEU A 122 20.29 12.47 -23.76
N LYS A 123 21.42 12.88 -23.18
CA LYS A 123 21.99 14.22 -23.39
C LYS A 123 22.48 14.43 -24.82
N GLU A 124 23.16 13.45 -25.42
CA GLU A 124 23.61 13.50 -26.82
C GLU A 124 22.43 13.63 -27.79
N LYS A 125 21.30 13.00 -27.46
CA LYS A 125 20.02 13.15 -28.17
C LYS A 125 19.35 14.52 -27.96
N GLY A 126 19.91 15.39 -27.11
CA GLY A 126 19.47 16.78 -26.94
C GLY A 126 18.50 17.04 -25.78
N TYR A 127 18.23 16.05 -24.92
CA TYR A 127 17.31 16.22 -23.79
C TYR A 127 17.97 16.87 -22.57
N GLN A 128 17.19 17.64 -21.81
CA GLN A 128 17.55 18.03 -20.45
C GLN A 128 17.38 16.83 -19.51
N VAL A 129 18.49 16.24 -19.07
CA VAL A 129 18.46 15.04 -18.21
C VAL A 129 18.48 15.41 -16.73
N PHE A 130 17.57 14.82 -15.96
CA PHE A 130 17.48 14.94 -14.51
C PHE A 130 17.92 13.61 -13.89
N VAL A 131 18.88 13.64 -12.97
CA VAL A 131 19.46 12.43 -12.35
C VAL A 131 18.85 12.24 -10.98
N GLN A 132 18.20 11.08 -10.75
CA GLN A 132 17.42 10.82 -9.54
C GLN A 132 17.83 9.50 -8.88
N PRO A 133 18.80 9.50 -7.95
CA PRO A 133 19.11 8.32 -7.17
C PRO A 133 17.96 8.03 -6.17
N VAL A 134 17.32 6.87 -6.31
CA VAL A 134 16.29 6.41 -5.37
C VAL A 134 16.91 6.16 -4.00
N GLY A 135 16.21 6.53 -2.92
CA GLY A 135 16.66 6.29 -1.56
C GLY A 135 17.93 7.07 -1.21
N THR A 136 17.98 8.38 -1.51
CA THR A 136 19.17 9.21 -1.20
C THR A 136 19.54 9.15 0.29
N THR A 137 18.56 8.92 1.17
CA THR A 137 18.73 8.70 2.61
C THR A 137 19.57 7.47 2.97
N SER A 138 19.66 6.48 2.08
CA SER A 138 20.41 5.23 2.28
C SER A 138 21.89 5.33 1.85
N TYR A 139 22.33 6.49 1.37
CA TYR A 139 23.74 6.74 1.03
C TYR A 139 24.48 7.22 2.26
N SER A 140 25.68 6.70 2.49
CA SER A 140 26.64 7.37 3.36
C SER A 140 27.15 8.66 2.69
N ASP A 141 27.68 9.59 3.50
CA ASP A 141 28.19 10.87 2.99
C ASP A 141 29.31 10.67 1.96
N GLU A 142 30.21 9.69 2.17
CA GLU A 142 31.29 9.36 1.23
C GLU A 142 30.74 8.88 -0.12
N GLU A 143 29.74 7.98 -0.10
CA GLU A 143 29.13 7.45 -1.32
C GLU A 143 28.38 8.53 -2.08
N LEU A 144 27.65 9.39 -1.37
CA LEU A 144 26.94 10.52 -1.98
C LEU A 144 27.93 11.51 -2.61
N LEU A 145 29.05 11.82 -1.94
CA LEU A 145 30.11 12.65 -2.49
C LEU A 145 30.77 12.03 -3.73
N GLY A 146 30.99 10.71 -3.70
CA GLY A 146 31.48 9.96 -4.87
C GLY A 146 30.53 10.07 -6.07
N LEU A 147 29.22 9.90 -5.83
CA LEU A 147 28.18 10.09 -6.85
C LEU A 147 28.17 11.53 -7.39
N ILE A 148 28.20 12.54 -6.52
CA ILE A 148 28.21 13.96 -6.90
C ILE A 148 29.42 14.28 -7.79
N LYS A 149 30.59 13.75 -7.47
CA LYS A 149 31.80 13.95 -8.29
C LYS A 149 31.61 13.44 -9.73
N GLU A 150 31.02 12.25 -9.89
CA GLU A 150 30.74 11.68 -11.21
C GLU A 150 29.63 12.46 -11.94
N VAL A 151 28.61 12.92 -11.21
CA VAL A 151 27.52 13.77 -11.73
C VAL A 151 28.05 15.11 -12.24
N ASN A 152 29.02 15.71 -11.56
CA ASN A 152 29.68 16.94 -12.02
C ASN A 152 30.39 16.76 -13.36
N GLY A 153 30.94 15.57 -13.63
CA GLY A 153 31.50 15.25 -14.96
C GLY A 153 30.43 15.09 -16.04
N LEU A 154 29.24 14.61 -15.66
CA LEU A 154 28.10 14.41 -16.56
C LEU A 154 27.38 15.73 -16.89
N GLN A 155 27.36 16.71 -15.98
CA GLN A 155 26.64 18.00 -16.12
C GLN A 155 25.16 17.86 -16.48
N PRO A 156 24.34 17.09 -15.73
CA PRO A 156 22.90 16.99 -15.99
C PRO A 156 22.20 18.34 -15.73
N TYR A 157 20.94 18.44 -16.16
CA TYR A 157 20.11 19.61 -15.90
C TYR A 157 19.84 19.81 -14.40
N ALA A 158 19.59 18.71 -13.68
CA ALA A 158 19.33 18.69 -12.25
C ALA A 158 19.80 17.38 -11.62
N PHE A 159 20.21 17.44 -10.35
CA PHE A 159 20.46 16.30 -9.48
C PHE A 159 19.46 16.33 -8.32
N TYR A 160 18.87 15.17 -7.99
CA TYR A 160 17.78 15.10 -7.02
C TYR A 160 18.18 14.51 -5.68
N LEU A 161 17.69 15.16 -4.61
CA LEU A 161 17.49 14.57 -3.30
C LEU A 161 16.10 13.93 -3.26
N VAL A 162 16.02 12.61 -3.08
CA VAL A 162 14.77 11.85 -3.08
C VAL A 162 14.53 11.22 -1.70
N ASP A 163 13.54 11.72 -0.98
CA ASP A 163 13.03 11.15 0.28
C ASP A 163 12.01 10.05 0.00
N THR A 164 12.49 8.93 -0.52
CA THR A 164 11.67 7.78 -0.93
C THR A 164 10.87 7.19 0.23
N LEU A 165 11.41 7.24 1.45
CA LEU A 165 10.75 6.70 2.64
C LEU A 165 9.92 7.75 3.38
N GLY A 166 9.96 9.03 2.98
CA GLY A 166 9.21 10.11 3.64
C GLY A 166 9.60 10.32 5.11
N ILE A 167 10.90 10.12 5.42
CA ILE A 167 11.44 10.07 6.79
C ILE A 167 12.30 11.29 7.15
N LEU A 168 12.57 12.20 6.19
CA LEU A 168 13.47 13.31 6.45
C LEU A 168 12.86 14.28 7.47
N TYR A 169 13.51 14.39 8.63
CA TYR A 169 13.31 15.55 9.49
C TYR A 169 14.11 16.73 8.94
N ARG A 170 13.75 17.92 9.42
CA ARG A 170 14.42 19.20 9.06
C ARG A 170 15.94 19.13 9.10
N HIS A 171 16.52 18.53 10.14
CA HIS A 171 17.97 18.49 10.31
C HIS A 171 18.64 17.57 9.27
N ASP A 172 18.02 16.43 8.96
CA ASP A 172 18.49 15.50 7.93
C ASP A 172 18.44 16.15 6.54
N LEU A 173 17.31 16.81 6.24
CA LEU A 173 17.12 17.56 5.00
C LEU A 173 18.22 18.61 4.81
N LEU A 174 18.43 19.46 5.81
CA LEU A 174 19.41 20.54 5.71
C LEU A 174 20.84 20.00 5.58
N ARG A 175 21.18 18.94 6.33
CA ARG A 175 22.47 18.27 6.22
C ARG A 175 22.73 17.77 4.80
N LEU A 176 21.79 17.00 4.24
CA LEU A 176 21.89 16.46 2.87
C LEU A 176 21.91 17.58 1.83
N PHE A 177 21.05 18.58 1.99
CA PHE A 177 21.01 19.74 1.10
C PHE A 177 22.36 20.45 1.03
N TYR A 178 22.96 20.81 2.17
CA TYR A 178 24.26 21.51 2.18
C TYR A 178 25.41 20.64 1.70
N LEU A 179 25.37 19.33 1.98
CA LEU A 179 26.36 18.39 1.45
C LEU A 179 26.32 18.38 -0.09
N ILE A 180 25.12 18.36 -0.69
CA ILE A 180 24.94 18.42 -2.14
C ILE A 180 25.31 19.81 -2.67
N ASP A 181 24.74 20.88 -2.11
CA ASP A 181 24.90 22.26 -2.59
C ASP A 181 26.36 22.73 -2.62
N HIS A 182 27.18 22.33 -1.63
CA HIS A 182 28.60 22.72 -1.60
C HIS A 182 29.49 21.93 -2.58
N ASN A 183 29.09 20.72 -2.98
CA ASN A 183 29.94 19.82 -3.76
C ASN A 183 29.47 19.65 -5.22
N LEU A 184 28.21 19.97 -5.52
CA LEU A 184 27.64 19.90 -6.85
C LEU A 184 28.01 21.15 -7.67
N ASP A 185 28.32 20.98 -8.94
CA ASP A 185 28.64 22.08 -9.86
C ASP A 185 27.52 23.15 -9.83
N PRO A 186 27.83 24.46 -9.65
CA PRO A 186 26.83 25.51 -9.54
C PRO A 186 25.83 25.63 -10.70
N GLN A 187 26.15 25.09 -11.89
CA GLN A 187 25.25 25.09 -13.04
C GLN A 187 24.15 24.02 -12.95
N ILE A 188 24.38 22.96 -12.17
CA ILE A 188 23.43 21.86 -11.97
C ILE A 188 22.39 22.29 -10.92
N LYS A 189 21.11 22.12 -11.23
CA LYS A 189 20.01 22.45 -10.30
C LYS A 189 19.88 21.36 -9.23
N ILE A 190 19.35 21.72 -8.06
CA ILE A 190 18.97 20.71 -7.05
C ILE A 190 17.47 20.49 -7.13
N GLY A 191 17.08 19.24 -7.34
CA GLY A 191 15.70 18.79 -7.18
C GLY A 191 15.44 18.21 -5.79
N PHE A 192 14.23 18.38 -5.27
CA PHE A 192 13.77 17.71 -4.07
C PHE A 192 12.45 17.02 -4.34
N HIS A 193 12.41 15.71 -4.08
CA HIS A 193 11.21 14.88 -4.16
C HIS A 193 10.94 14.24 -2.81
N SER A 194 9.74 14.41 -2.26
CA SER A 194 9.43 13.96 -0.90
C SER A 194 8.03 13.39 -0.75
N HIS A 195 7.93 12.29 0.01
CA HIS A 195 6.67 11.67 0.38
C HIS A 195 6.20 12.04 1.79
N ASN A 196 4.89 12.04 2.01
CA ASN A 196 4.25 12.58 3.21
C ASN A 196 4.11 11.58 4.36
N ASN A 197 4.94 10.52 4.43
CA ASN A 197 4.78 9.43 5.41
C ASN A 197 4.77 9.93 6.86
N LEU A 198 5.58 10.95 7.17
CA LEU A 198 5.58 11.67 8.45
C LEU A 198 4.83 13.02 8.42
N GLN A 199 4.12 13.34 7.33
CA GLN A 199 3.48 14.65 7.06
C GLN A 199 4.48 15.83 7.05
N LEU A 200 5.73 15.57 6.68
CA LEU A 200 6.81 16.56 6.70
C LEU A 200 7.14 17.16 5.33
N SER A 201 6.60 16.66 4.21
CA SER A 201 6.97 17.15 2.87
C SER A 201 6.77 18.65 2.71
N PHE A 202 5.63 19.18 3.17
CA PHE A 202 5.35 20.62 3.07
C PHE A 202 6.23 21.45 4.00
N ALA A 203 6.46 20.99 5.23
CA ALA A 203 7.37 21.65 6.16
C ALA A 203 8.81 21.68 5.62
N ASN A 204 9.28 20.56 5.07
CA ASN A 204 10.61 20.44 4.45
C ASN A 204 10.75 21.36 3.22
N ALA A 205 9.73 21.43 2.37
CA ALA A 205 9.70 22.37 1.25
C ALA A 205 9.79 23.82 1.73
N GLN A 206 9.04 24.21 2.76
CA GLN A 206 9.14 25.56 3.35
C GLN A 206 10.54 25.87 3.86
N GLU A 207 11.22 24.91 4.47
CA GLU A 207 12.60 25.11 4.94
C GLU A 207 13.56 25.33 3.76
N LEU A 208 13.46 24.55 2.67
CA LEU A 208 14.26 24.79 1.45
C LEU A 208 13.97 26.15 0.81
N LEU A 209 12.70 26.57 0.79
CA LEU A 209 12.29 27.88 0.26
C LEU A 209 12.89 29.05 1.04
N ARG A 210 13.14 28.88 2.34
CA ARG A 210 13.74 29.90 3.23
C ARG A 210 15.27 29.98 3.11
N LEU A 211 15.91 29.01 2.46
CA LEU A 211 17.35 29.03 2.26
C LEU A 211 17.75 30.16 1.32
N HIS A 212 18.94 30.71 1.51
CA HIS A 212 19.51 31.76 0.67
C HIS A 212 20.65 31.18 -0.21
N SER A 213 20.33 30.23 -1.09
CA SER A 213 21.29 29.37 -1.78
C SER A 213 21.90 29.91 -3.08
N LYS A 214 21.45 30.89 -3.84
CA LYS A 214 21.93 31.15 -5.24
C LYS A 214 21.68 30.01 -6.24
N ARG A 215 21.66 28.73 -5.84
CA ARG A 215 21.28 27.62 -6.71
C ARG A 215 19.78 27.65 -7.02
N GLU A 216 19.42 27.27 -8.26
CA GLU A 216 18.02 27.08 -8.64
C GLU A 216 17.52 25.74 -8.07
N LEU A 217 16.39 25.80 -7.37
CA LEU A 217 15.75 24.65 -6.72
C LEU A 217 14.50 24.22 -7.49
N ILE A 218 14.31 22.92 -7.63
CA ILE A 218 13.12 22.30 -8.22
C ILE A 218 12.44 21.48 -7.13
N LEU A 219 11.21 21.85 -6.77
CA LEU A 219 10.43 21.13 -5.78
C LEU A 219 9.38 20.31 -6.50
N ASP A 220 9.47 18.98 -6.37
CA ASP A 220 8.46 18.08 -6.89
C ASP A 220 7.23 18.07 -5.98
N ALA A 221 6.06 18.14 -6.61
CA ALA A 221 4.76 18.07 -5.96
C ALA A 221 3.77 17.34 -6.86
N SER A 222 2.59 17.01 -6.36
CA SER A 222 1.46 16.55 -7.17
C SER A 222 0.15 17.15 -6.66
N VAL A 223 -0.80 17.37 -7.56
CA VAL A 223 -2.11 17.92 -7.21
C VAL A 223 -2.80 17.01 -6.21
N TYR A 224 -3.39 17.62 -5.18
CA TYR A 224 -4.06 16.92 -4.09
C TYR A 224 -3.14 15.93 -3.34
N GLY A 225 -1.82 16.11 -3.47
CA GLY A 225 -0.80 15.22 -2.91
C GLY A 225 -0.83 13.81 -3.49
N MET A 226 -1.44 13.59 -4.66
CA MET A 226 -1.60 12.24 -5.24
C MET A 226 -0.25 11.59 -5.53
N GLY A 227 0.01 10.42 -4.96
CA GLY A 227 1.29 9.74 -5.11
C GLY A 227 1.31 8.41 -4.41
N ARG A 228 2.42 7.69 -4.56
CA ARG A 228 2.60 6.39 -3.89
C ARG A 228 2.45 6.49 -2.37
N GLY A 229 1.83 5.48 -1.76
CA GLY A 229 1.70 5.38 -0.31
C GLY A 229 0.72 6.42 0.25
N VAL A 230 1.20 7.29 1.15
CA VAL A 230 0.37 8.40 1.66
C VAL A 230 0.37 9.62 0.75
N GLY A 231 1.12 9.61 -0.35
CA GLY A 231 1.18 10.70 -1.31
C GLY A 231 2.41 11.61 -1.15
N ASN A 232 2.42 12.66 -1.97
CA ASN A 232 3.54 13.60 -2.11
C ASN A 232 3.20 14.96 -1.47
N LEU A 233 4.15 15.89 -1.58
CA LEU A 233 3.86 17.32 -1.41
C LEU A 233 2.71 17.75 -2.35
N ALA A 234 1.71 18.43 -1.81
CA ALA A 234 0.58 18.93 -2.59
C ALA A 234 0.94 20.18 -3.39
N THR A 235 0.73 20.16 -4.71
CA THR A 235 1.10 21.25 -5.64
C THR A 235 0.38 22.55 -5.29
N GLU A 236 -0.92 22.48 -4.99
CA GLU A 236 -1.74 23.64 -4.65
C GLU A 236 -1.29 24.31 -3.34
N LEU A 237 -0.85 23.54 -2.35
CA LEU A 237 -0.34 24.08 -1.08
C LEU A 237 1.02 24.76 -1.27
N LEU A 238 1.91 24.15 -2.06
CA LEU A 238 3.22 24.73 -2.38
C LEU A 238 3.07 26.01 -3.21
N ALA A 239 2.23 25.99 -4.24
CA ALA A 239 1.98 27.13 -5.12
C ALA A 239 1.41 28.32 -4.33
N GLU A 240 0.42 28.09 -3.47
CA GLU A 240 -0.18 29.15 -2.66
C GLU A 240 0.80 29.69 -1.62
N TYR A 241 1.60 28.82 -1.01
CA TYR A 241 2.66 29.26 -0.10
C TYR A 241 3.63 30.22 -0.80
N ILE A 242 4.07 29.91 -2.02
CA ILE A 242 4.96 30.77 -2.80
C ILE A 242 4.26 32.09 -3.15
N ASN A 243 3.00 32.05 -3.58
CA ASN A 243 2.21 33.25 -3.90
C ASN A 243 2.15 34.24 -2.73
N VAL A 244 1.88 33.72 -1.52
CA VAL A 244 1.67 34.53 -0.33
C VAL A 244 2.99 34.99 0.30
N ASN A 245 4.02 34.13 0.33
CA ASN A 245 5.21 34.34 1.16
C ASN A 245 6.47 34.71 0.36
N ILE A 246 6.49 34.55 -0.96
CA ILE A 246 7.68 34.79 -1.79
C ILE A 246 7.36 35.76 -2.92
N GLU A 247 6.52 35.34 -3.88
CA GLU A 247 6.08 36.15 -5.01
C GLU A 247 4.81 35.58 -5.66
N PRO A 248 3.79 36.42 -5.97
CA PRO A 248 2.61 35.98 -6.72
C PRO A 248 2.99 35.51 -8.14
N ARG A 249 2.87 34.20 -8.40
CA ARG A 249 3.25 33.57 -9.68
C ARG A 249 2.23 32.59 -10.24
N TYR A 250 1.49 31.92 -9.37
CA TYR A 250 0.69 30.75 -9.73
C TYR A 250 -0.80 31.03 -9.65
N HIS A 251 -1.56 30.45 -10.59
CA HIS A 251 -3.03 30.43 -10.52
C HIS A 251 -3.47 29.16 -9.81
N ILE A 252 -4.14 29.31 -8.67
CA ILE A 252 -4.54 28.18 -7.82
C ILE A 252 -5.81 27.49 -8.35
N THR A 253 -6.76 28.24 -8.91
CA THR A 253 -8.05 27.69 -9.37
C THR A 253 -7.90 26.50 -10.32
N PRO A 254 -7.04 26.50 -11.36
CA PRO A 254 -6.88 25.32 -12.22
C PRO A 254 -6.32 24.09 -11.49
N LEU A 255 -5.48 24.26 -10.46
CA LEU A 255 -5.02 23.14 -9.62
C LEU A 255 -6.18 22.53 -8.84
N LEU A 256 -7.06 23.37 -8.29
CA LEU A 256 -8.25 22.91 -7.58
C LEU A 256 -9.25 22.24 -8.52
N THR A 257 -9.38 22.73 -9.76
CA THR A 257 -10.17 22.07 -10.81
C THR A 257 -9.67 20.65 -11.08
N ILE A 258 -8.33 20.45 -11.14
CA ILE A 258 -7.76 19.11 -11.30
C ILE A 258 -8.18 18.19 -10.15
N ALA A 259 -8.00 18.66 -8.91
CA ALA A 259 -8.36 17.89 -7.73
C ALA A 259 -9.86 17.51 -7.74
N ASP A 260 -10.73 18.50 -7.94
CA ASP A 260 -12.19 18.34 -7.89
C ASP A 260 -12.72 17.45 -9.01
N GLN A 261 -12.39 17.75 -10.27
CA GLN A 261 -13.04 17.14 -11.44
C GLN A 261 -12.41 15.82 -11.87
N TYR A 262 -11.10 15.63 -11.66
CA TYR A 262 -10.38 14.47 -12.20
C TYR A 262 -9.84 13.53 -11.13
N LEU A 263 -9.48 14.05 -9.96
CA LEU A 263 -8.86 13.23 -8.91
C LEU A 263 -9.85 12.77 -7.83
N SER A 264 -10.94 13.48 -7.57
CA SER A 264 -11.92 13.12 -6.54
C SER A 264 -12.55 11.74 -6.73
N SER A 265 -12.85 11.36 -7.98
CA SER A 265 -13.37 10.03 -8.31
C SER A 265 -12.35 8.95 -7.99
N ILE A 266 -11.10 9.13 -8.43
CA ILE A 266 -10.00 8.22 -8.14
C ILE A 266 -9.77 8.12 -6.62
N PHE A 267 -9.79 9.24 -5.90
CA PHE A 267 -9.66 9.28 -4.44
C PHE A 267 -10.77 8.51 -3.73
N SER A 268 -11.99 8.55 -4.26
CA SER A 268 -13.13 7.82 -3.70
C SER A 268 -12.99 6.31 -3.85
N GLU A 269 -12.34 5.86 -4.94
CA GLU A 269 -12.07 4.44 -5.21
C GLU A 269 -10.81 3.95 -4.48
N GLN A 270 -9.77 4.77 -4.46
CA GLN A 270 -8.47 4.49 -3.84
C GLN A 270 -7.95 5.72 -3.11
N ARG A 271 -7.93 5.63 -1.78
CA ARG A 271 -7.51 6.74 -0.93
C ARG A 271 -5.99 6.79 -0.78
N TRP A 272 -5.44 7.98 -0.89
CA TRP A 272 -4.10 8.32 -0.39
C TRP A 272 -4.22 9.32 0.77
N GLY A 273 -3.10 9.66 1.40
CA GLY A 273 -3.06 10.49 2.61
C GLY A 273 -2.62 9.70 3.85
N TYR A 274 -2.54 10.40 4.98
CA TYR A 274 -2.01 9.85 6.22
C TYR A 274 -2.73 8.57 6.64
N ALA A 275 -1.97 7.48 6.81
CA ALA A 275 -2.47 6.23 7.35
C ALA A 275 -1.41 5.51 8.19
N LEU A 276 -1.89 4.80 9.22
CA LEU A 276 -1.05 4.15 10.24
C LEU A 276 0.04 3.23 9.67
N PRO A 277 -0.19 2.40 8.63
CA PRO A 277 0.86 1.52 8.10
C PRO A 277 2.09 2.28 7.60
N TYR A 278 1.85 3.40 6.92
CA TYR A 278 2.93 4.20 6.36
C TYR A 278 3.68 4.97 7.44
N PHE A 279 2.99 5.41 8.49
CA PHE A 279 3.63 5.93 9.69
C PHE A 279 4.53 4.87 10.36
N LEU A 280 4.02 3.65 10.57
CA LEU A 280 4.81 2.55 11.15
C LEU A 280 6.05 2.25 10.31
N SER A 281 5.89 2.21 8.98
CA SER A 281 7.00 1.98 8.06
C SER A 281 8.04 3.10 8.13
N ALA A 282 7.61 4.36 8.25
CA ALA A 282 8.51 5.50 8.39
C ALA A 282 9.28 5.47 9.71
N VAL A 283 8.61 5.18 10.83
CA VAL A 283 9.25 5.06 12.16
C VAL A 283 10.28 3.93 12.17
N GLU A 284 9.95 2.79 11.55
CA GLU A 284 10.85 1.65 11.42
C GLU A 284 11.86 1.78 10.26
N GLN A 285 11.84 2.91 9.55
CA GLN A 285 12.71 3.22 8.42
C GLN A 285 12.75 2.10 7.38
N CYS A 286 11.59 1.59 7.00
CA CYS A 286 11.45 0.54 6.02
C CYS A 286 10.46 0.90 4.91
N HIS A 287 10.52 0.12 3.83
CA HIS A 287 9.71 0.31 2.66
C HIS A 287 8.20 0.26 3.00
N PRO A 288 7.37 1.22 2.53
CA PRO A 288 5.98 1.39 2.95
C PRO A 288 5.08 0.16 2.72
N ASN A 289 5.39 -0.65 1.71
CA ASN A 289 4.63 -1.86 1.40
C ASN A 289 4.70 -2.94 2.49
N TYR A 290 5.71 -2.93 3.39
CA TYR A 290 5.80 -3.92 4.46
C TYR A 290 4.62 -3.82 5.44
N ALA A 291 4.39 -2.63 6.00
CA ALA A 291 3.28 -2.44 6.92
C ALA A 291 1.92 -2.54 6.21
N ALA A 292 1.83 -2.06 4.96
CA ALA A 292 0.60 -2.18 4.17
C ALA A 292 0.22 -3.65 3.94
N HIS A 293 1.21 -4.52 3.70
CA HIS A 293 1.02 -5.97 3.58
C HIS A 293 0.57 -6.61 4.90
N LEU A 294 1.24 -6.29 6.01
CA LEU A 294 0.90 -6.83 7.33
C LEU A 294 -0.49 -6.39 7.81
N LEU A 295 -0.91 -5.15 7.52
CA LEU A 295 -2.23 -4.66 7.90
C LEU A 295 -3.36 -5.43 7.19
N LYS A 296 -3.11 -5.90 5.95
CA LYS A 296 -4.08 -6.71 5.18
C LYS A 296 -4.38 -8.07 5.81
N LYS A 297 -3.52 -8.59 6.69
CA LYS A 297 -3.72 -9.87 7.37
C LYS A 297 -4.89 -9.84 8.37
N GLU A 298 -5.26 -8.67 8.90
CA GLU A 298 -6.34 -8.46 9.90
C GLU A 298 -6.24 -9.25 11.23
N THR A 299 -5.29 -10.18 11.35
CA THR A 299 -4.98 -10.99 12.53
C THR A 299 -4.05 -10.29 13.51
N LEU A 300 -3.30 -9.29 13.03
CA LEU A 300 -2.27 -8.60 13.81
C LEU A 300 -2.82 -7.35 14.50
N THR A 301 -2.30 -7.10 15.71
CA THR A 301 -2.38 -5.79 16.35
C THR A 301 -1.28 -4.86 15.81
N ILE A 302 -1.41 -3.56 16.03
CA ILE A 302 -0.36 -2.60 15.65
C ILE A 302 0.98 -2.91 16.33
N GLU A 303 0.96 -3.34 17.60
CA GLU A 303 2.17 -3.77 18.31
C GLU A 303 2.83 -4.97 17.64
N SER A 304 2.06 -5.97 17.20
CA SER A 304 2.61 -7.12 16.49
C SER A 304 3.19 -6.72 15.13
N ILE A 305 2.53 -5.81 14.40
CA ILE A 305 3.08 -5.26 13.15
C ILE A 305 4.41 -4.57 13.43
N PHE A 306 4.46 -3.69 14.45
CA PHE A 306 5.68 -3.00 14.85
C PHE A 306 6.82 -3.98 15.20
N LYS A 307 6.51 -5.04 15.95
CA LYS A 307 7.48 -6.10 16.28
C LYS A 307 7.99 -6.83 15.04
N ILE A 308 7.12 -7.12 14.06
CA ILE A 308 7.57 -7.76 12.80
C ILE A 308 8.49 -6.81 12.02
N LEU A 309 8.12 -5.53 11.91
CA LEU A 309 8.92 -4.54 11.19
C LEU A 309 10.29 -4.31 11.85
N SER A 310 10.36 -4.31 13.19
CA SER A 310 11.64 -4.15 13.91
C SER A 310 12.57 -5.36 13.80
N LEU A 311 12.04 -6.53 13.41
CA LEU A 311 12.82 -7.74 13.12
C LEU A 311 13.34 -7.79 11.67
N LEU A 312 12.98 -6.84 10.80
CA LEU A 312 13.50 -6.79 9.44
C LEU A 312 15.02 -6.55 9.44
N PRO A 313 15.81 -7.35 8.69
CA PRO A 313 17.24 -7.11 8.51
C PRO A 313 17.51 -5.71 7.95
N ALA A 314 18.52 -5.01 8.47
CA ALA A 314 18.80 -3.62 8.11
C ALA A 314 19.04 -3.43 6.59
N ASP A 315 19.73 -4.38 5.94
CA ASP A 315 20.02 -4.40 4.51
C ASP A 315 18.80 -4.72 3.62
N LYS A 316 17.66 -5.04 4.23
CA LYS A 316 16.41 -5.44 3.57
C LYS A 316 15.27 -4.47 3.85
N LYS A 317 15.49 -3.41 4.63
CA LYS A 317 14.45 -2.44 4.96
C LYS A 317 14.05 -1.56 3.78
N ASP A 318 14.99 -1.19 2.90
CA ASP A 318 14.75 -0.20 1.84
C ASP A 318 13.91 -0.72 0.65
N ILE A 319 13.89 -2.04 0.44
CA ILE A 319 13.21 -2.69 -0.70
C ILE A 319 12.18 -3.67 -0.16
N TYR A 320 11.00 -3.73 -0.79
CA TYR A 320 9.94 -4.63 -0.34
C TYR A 320 10.21 -6.10 -0.70
N HIS A 321 10.28 -6.96 0.32
CA HIS A 321 10.43 -8.41 0.18
C HIS A 321 9.21 -9.16 0.79
N PRO A 322 8.19 -9.51 -0.01
CA PRO A 322 6.91 -10.08 0.50
C PRO A 322 7.09 -11.43 1.22
N GLU A 323 7.89 -12.35 0.66
CA GLU A 323 8.08 -13.70 1.22
C GLU A 323 8.75 -13.66 2.61
N MET A 324 9.67 -12.71 2.81
CA MET A 324 10.37 -12.54 4.08
C MET A 324 9.44 -12.03 5.18
N VAL A 325 8.59 -11.05 4.87
CA VAL A 325 7.65 -10.51 5.87
C VAL A 325 6.55 -11.52 6.20
N ASP A 326 6.10 -12.32 5.21
CA ASP A 326 5.19 -13.44 5.46
C ASP A 326 5.84 -14.50 6.35
N LYS A 327 7.13 -14.81 6.16
CA LYS A 327 7.86 -15.72 7.05
C LYS A 327 7.95 -15.17 8.48
N LEU A 328 8.37 -13.92 8.67
CA LEU A 328 8.44 -13.29 10.00
C LEU A 328 7.08 -13.24 10.69
N TYR A 329 6.02 -13.00 9.91
CA TYR A 329 4.64 -13.08 10.40
C TYR A 329 4.31 -14.47 10.94
N LEU A 330 4.58 -15.52 10.16
CA LEU A 330 4.34 -16.91 10.56
C LEU A 330 5.20 -17.30 11.77
N ASP A 331 6.49 -16.97 11.75
CA ASP A 331 7.42 -17.25 12.85
C ASP A 331 6.96 -16.60 14.17
N LEU A 332 6.39 -15.38 14.11
CA LEU A 332 5.84 -14.71 15.30
C LEU A 332 4.55 -15.37 15.82
N GLN A 333 3.73 -15.92 14.92
CA GLN A 333 2.48 -16.60 15.30
C GLN A 333 2.72 -18.06 15.70
N ASN A 334 3.81 -18.67 15.25
CA ASN A 334 4.14 -20.06 15.53
C ASN A 334 4.50 -20.24 17.00
N CYS A 335 3.59 -20.87 17.74
CA CYS A 335 3.87 -21.43 19.05
C CYS A 335 3.55 -22.92 18.99
N GLU A 336 4.57 -23.77 18.93
CA GLU A 336 4.35 -25.22 18.86
C GLU A 336 3.94 -25.77 20.23
N ILE A 337 2.82 -26.48 20.25
CA ILE A 337 2.34 -27.24 21.40
C ILE A 337 1.87 -28.62 20.96
N ASP A 338 1.85 -29.57 21.89
CA ASP A 338 1.11 -30.82 21.74
C ASP A 338 -0.39 -30.59 21.99
N ASP A 339 -1.22 -30.86 20.98
CA ASP A 339 -2.67 -30.66 21.01
C ASP A 339 -3.49 -31.95 21.05
N GLU A 340 -2.87 -33.12 21.19
CA GLU A 340 -3.57 -34.41 21.14
C GLU A 340 -4.71 -34.50 22.17
N THR A 341 -4.47 -34.01 23.38
CA THR A 341 -5.49 -34.03 24.44
C THR A 341 -6.67 -33.10 24.15
N SER A 342 -6.44 -31.97 23.49
CA SER A 342 -7.47 -31.03 23.05
C SER A 342 -8.31 -31.65 21.93
N ILE A 343 -7.68 -32.35 20.99
CA ILE A 343 -8.35 -33.04 19.89
C ILE A 343 -9.18 -34.21 20.38
N GLU A 344 -8.68 -35.02 21.31
CA GLU A 344 -9.46 -36.13 21.90
C GLU A 344 -10.66 -35.62 22.70
N TYR A 345 -10.56 -34.47 23.37
CA TYR A 345 -11.72 -33.83 23.99
C TYR A 345 -12.74 -33.40 22.94
N LEU A 346 -12.30 -32.70 21.88
CA LEU A 346 -13.19 -32.23 20.82
C LEU A 346 -13.90 -33.39 20.12
N LYS A 347 -13.17 -34.47 19.82
CA LYS A 347 -13.70 -35.71 19.23
C LYS A 347 -14.85 -36.29 20.06
N LYS A 348 -14.72 -36.28 21.39
CA LYS A 348 -15.80 -36.71 22.29
C LYS A 348 -17.00 -35.77 22.24
N SER A 349 -16.77 -34.46 22.19
CA SER A 349 -17.85 -33.46 22.14
C SER A 349 -18.66 -33.51 20.85
N ILE A 350 -18.02 -33.77 19.70
CA ILE A 350 -18.69 -33.78 18.38
C ILE A 350 -19.18 -35.15 17.94
N SER A 351 -18.89 -36.21 18.70
CA SER A 351 -19.18 -37.59 18.30
C SER A 351 -20.68 -37.80 18.01
N GLY A 352 -20.99 -38.16 16.77
CA GLY A 352 -22.36 -38.46 16.33
C GLY A 352 -23.28 -37.25 16.16
N LYS A 353 -22.74 -36.02 16.28
CA LYS A 353 -23.51 -34.77 16.12
C LYS A 353 -23.13 -34.04 14.83
N THR A 354 -24.10 -33.32 14.27
CA THR A 354 -23.82 -32.27 13.27
C THR A 354 -23.21 -31.07 13.99
N VAL A 355 -22.17 -30.47 13.44
CA VAL A 355 -21.54 -29.26 14.00
C VAL A 355 -21.98 -28.04 13.20
N LEU A 356 -22.63 -27.08 13.84
CA LEU A 356 -23.00 -25.79 13.25
C LEU A 356 -21.93 -24.75 13.55
N LEU A 357 -21.28 -24.25 12.51
CA LEU A 357 -20.31 -23.16 12.59
C LEU A 357 -21.01 -21.83 12.36
N LEU A 358 -20.82 -20.90 13.30
CA LEU A 358 -21.22 -19.52 13.15
C LEU A 358 -19.99 -18.68 12.83
N ALA A 359 -20.09 -17.85 11.78
CA ALA A 359 -19.15 -16.79 11.45
C ALA A 359 -19.85 -15.42 11.51
N PRO A 360 -19.14 -14.30 11.73
CA PRO A 360 -19.75 -13.02 12.09
C PRO A 360 -20.41 -12.27 10.92
N GLY A 361 -21.01 -12.96 9.95
CA GLY A 361 -21.72 -12.39 8.80
C GLY A 361 -23.10 -11.82 9.16
N ILE A 362 -23.55 -10.83 8.38
CA ILE A 362 -24.87 -10.19 8.54
C ILE A 362 -26.04 -11.16 8.36
N THR A 363 -25.85 -12.26 7.62
CA THR A 363 -26.90 -13.28 7.43
C THR A 363 -27.33 -13.97 8.72
N LEU A 364 -26.54 -13.88 9.80
CA LEU A 364 -26.99 -14.33 11.12
C LEU A 364 -28.22 -13.57 11.62
N ASP A 365 -28.33 -12.29 11.27
CA ASP A 365 -29.49 -11.45 11.61
C ASP A 365 -30.60 -11.65 10.57
N THR A 366 -30.28 -11.53 9.27
CA THR A 366 -31.31 -11.56 8.22
C THR A 366 -31.94 -12.93 8.00
N HIS A 367 -31.25 -14.02 8.33
CA HIS A 367 -31.74 -15.41 8.18
C HIS A 367 -31.91 -16.11 9.54
N LYS A 368 -32.13 -15.35 10.61
CA LYS A 368 -32.27 -15.88 11.97
C LYS A 368 -33.26 -17.04 12.09
N GLY A 369 -34.42 -16.92 11.43
CA GLY A 369 -35.48 -17.94 11.48
C GLY A 369 -35.04 -19.29 10.87
N GLU A 370 -34.24 -19.26 9.81
CA GLU A 370 -33.70 -20.48 9.17
C GLU A 370 -32.69 -21.17 10.09
N ILE A 371 -31.83 -20.39 10.75
CA ILE A 371 -30.85 -20.89 11.71
C ILE A 371 -31.58 -21.51 12.91
N GLN A 372 -32.59 -20.84 13.48
CA GLN A 372 -33.38 -21.38 14.60
C GLN A 372 -34.08 -22.68 14.22
N THR A 373 -34.72 -22.71 13.05
CA THR A 373 -35.38 -23.93 12.54
C THR A 373 -34.38 -25.09 12.37
N PHE A 374 -33.17 -24.80 11.90
CA PHE A 374 -32.11 -25.80 11.77
C PHE A 374 -31.66 -26.33 13.14
N VAL A 375 -31.43 -25.43 14.11
CA VAL A 375 -31.02 -25.80 15.47
C VAL A 375 -32.09 -26.67 16.15
N GLU A 376 -33.36 -26.29 16.06
CA GLU A 376 -34.49 -27.05 16.62
C GLU A 376 -34.65 -28.44 15.98
N ARG A 377 -34.34 -28.57 14.69
CA ARG A 377 -34.51 -29.83 13.94
C ARG A 377 -33.36 -30.81 14.14
N GLU A 378 -32.12 -30.32 14.12
CA GLU A 378 -30.92 -31.15 14.03
C GLU A 378 -30.17 -31.30 15.36
N ASP A 379 -30.53 -30.52 16.39
CA ASP A 379 -29.82 -30.44 17.69
C ASP A 379 -28.29 -30.41 17.54
N PRO A 380 -27.73 -29.47 16.74
CA PRO A 380 -26.32 -29.44 16.42
C PRO A 380 -25.48 -28.95 17.61
N LEU A 381 -24.19 -29.31 17.63
CA LEU A 381 -23.21 -28.61 18.46
C LEU A 381 -22.81 -27.29 17.79
N ILE A 382 -22.98 -26.18 18.48
CA ILE A 382 -22.80 -24.83 17.93
C ILE A 382 -21.42 -24.28 18.31
N ILE A 383 -20.60 -23.95 17.30
CA ILE A 383 -19.29 -23.33 17.48
C ILE A 383 -19.27 -21.94 16.85
N SER A 384 -19.01 -20.90 17.65
CA SER A 384 -18.81 -19.54 17.17
C SER A 384 -17.34 -19.26 16.85
N THR A 385 -17.05 -18.60 15.72
CA THR A 385 -15.69 -18.40 15.21
C THR A 385 -15.25 -16.94 15.35
N ASN A 386 -14.40 -16.62 16.32
CA ASN A 386 -13.84 -15.28 16.58
C ASN A 386 -14.89 -14.18 16.87
N PHE A 387 -16.08 -14.54 17.35
CA PHE A 387 -17.06 -13.58 17.87
C PHE A 387 -18.04 -14.25 18.84
N ILE A 388 -18.70 -13.45 19.67
CA ILE A 388 -19.79 -13.89 20.55
C ILE A 388 -21.10 -13.36 19.98
N SER A 389 -22.05 -14.25 19.72
CA SER A 389 -23.40 -13.89 19.25
C SER A 389 -24.27 -13.49 20.44
N ARG A 390 -25.15 -12.50 20.26
CA ARG A 390 -26.17 -12.16 21.26
C ARG A 390 -27.45 -12.98 21.11
N GLU A 391 -27.62 -13.65 19.97
CA GLU A 391 -28.88 -14.26 19.57
C GLU A 391 -28.83 -15.79 19.52
N PHE A 392 -27.62 -16.33 19.43
CA PHE A 392 -27.37 -17.77 19.39
C PHE A 392 -26.36 -18.09 20.48
N GLU A 393 -26.77 -18.88 21.47
CA GLU A 393 -25.83 -19.40 22.47
C GLU A 393 -24.94 -20.45 21.80
N SER A 394 -23.62 -20.25 21.87
CA SER A 394 -22.65 -21.21 21.35
C SER A 394 -22.16 -22.13 22.46
N ASP A 395 -22.09 -23.43 22.17
CA ASP A 395 -21.48 -24.43 23.07
C ASP A 395 -19.97 -24.21 23.19
N ILE A 396 -19.33 -23.79 22.09
CA ILE A 396 -17.90 -23.55 22.01
C ILE A 396 -17.65 -22.20 21.34
N LEU A 397 -16.82 -21.37 21.96
CA LEU A 397 -16.19 -20.23 21.30
C LEU A 397 -14.80 -20.63 20.80
N PHE A 398 -14.58 -20.59 19.49
CA PHE A 398 -13.27 -20.78 18.88
C PHE A 398 -12.59 -19.44 18.59
N VAL A 399 -11.36 -19.25 19.09
CA VAL A 399 -10.60 -18.01 18.93
C VAL A 399 -9.21 -18.28 18.36
N SER A 400 -8.90 -17.68 17.21
CA SER A 400 -7.57 -17.75 16.58
C SER A 400 -6.98 -16.38 16.23
N ASN A 401 -7.78 -15.32 16.37
CA ASN A 401 -7.40 -13.96 16.00
C ASN A 401 -7.29 -13.07 17.25
N ARG A 402 -6.09 -12.55 17.50
CA ARG A 402 -5.76 -11.73 18.68
C ARG A 402 -6.54 -10.40 18.71
N LYS A 403 -6.72 -9.76 17.56
CA LYS A 403 -7.51 -8.52 17.45
C LYS A 403 -8.97 -8.76 17.84
N ARG A 404 -9.53 -9.91 17.46
CA ARG A 404 -10.90 -10.32 17.82
C ARG A 404 -11.01 -10.65 19.30
N LEU A 405 -10.04 -11.38 19.85
CA LEU A 405 -9.95 -11.67 21.29
C LEU A 405 -10.00 -10.39 22.13
N ASN A 406 -9.19 -9.38 21.78
CA ASN A 406 -9.18 -8.09 22.48
C ASN A 406 -10.54 -7.39 22.47
N ALA A 407 -11.29 -7.49 21.37
CA ALA A 407 -12.62 -6.90 21.26
C ALA A 407 -13.68 -7.58 22.15
N MET A 408 -13.45 -8.83 22.57
CA MET A 408 -14.39 -9.65 23.35
C MET A 408 -13.94 -9.95 24.79
N GLN A 409 -12.83 -9.39 25.26
CA GLN A 409 -12.24 -9.68 26.59
C GLN A 409 -13.22 -9.61 27.76
N LYS A 410 -14.23 -8.73 27.71
CA LYS A 410 -15.22 -8.58 28.79
C LYS A 410 -16.29 -9.68 28.80
N GLU A 411 -16.59 -10.24 27.64
CA GLU A 411 -17.70 -11.18 27.43
C GLU A 411 -17.20 -12.63 27.38
N ILE A 412 -15.90 -12.83 27.12
CA ILE A 412 -15.30 -14.16 26.98
C ILE A 412 -15.42 -15.01 28.25
N ALA A 413 -15.40 -14.39 29.44
CA ALA A 413 -15.55 -15.08 30.71
C ALA A 413 -16.95 -15.68 30.93
N LEU A 414 -17.94 -15.28 30.13
CA LEU A 414 -19.30 -15.80 30.18
C LEU A 414 -19.50 -17.03 29.28
N GLN A 415 -18.50 -17.38 28.47
CA GLN A 415 -18.62 -18.49 27.53
C GLN A 415 -18.44 -19.84 28.24
N PRO A 416 -19.28 -20.83 27.94
CA PRO A 416 -19.26 -22.12 28.62
C PRO A 416 -17.97 -22.89 28.35
N TYR A 417 -17.46 -22.79 27.12
CA TYR A 417 -16.22 -23.44 26.73
C TYR A 417 -15.49 -22.63 25.66
N ILE A 418 -14.18 -22.46 25.85
CA ILE A 418 -13.31 -21.70 24.95
C ILE A 418 -12.26 -22.66 24.38
N MET A 419 -12.17 -22.65 23.07
CA MET A 419 -11.09 -23.27 22.32
C MET A 419 -10.28 -22.16 21.65
N ALA A 420 -8.95 -22.23 21.75
CA ALA A 420 -8.09 -21.25 21.11
C ALA A 420 -6.94 -21.91 20.37
N THR A 421 -6.25 -21.16 19.52
CA THR A 421 -4.99 -21.63 18.93
C THR A 421 -3.78 -21.15 19.71
N SER A 422 -2.68 -21.87 19.58
CA SER A 422 -1.46 -21.67 20.37
C SER A 422 -0.80 -20.30 20.20
N ASN A 423 -1.08 -19.59 19.11
CA ASN A 423 -0.67 -18.20 18.93
C ASN A 423 -1.32 -17.22 19.93
N LEU A 424 -2.23 -17.69 20.79
CA LEU A 424 -2.91 -16.92 21.84
C LEU A 424 -2.62 -17.43 23.27
N LEU A 425 -1.56 -18.24 23.44
CA LEU A 425 -1.23 -18.88 24.72
C LEU A 425 -0.94 -17.88 25.85
N GLU A 426 -0.40 -16.71 25.53
CA GLU A 426 -0.05 -15.70 26.53
C GLU A 426 -1.27 -14.86 26.96
N GLU A 427 -2.31 -14.79 26.13
CA GLU A 427 -3.49 -13.96 26.37
C GLU A 427 -4.62 -14.68 27.12
N LEU A 428 -4.62 -16.01 27.10
CA LEU A 428 -5.70 -16.83 27.66
C LEU A 428 -5.18 -17.74 28.79
N PRO A 429 -6.00 -18.00 29.82
CA PRO A 429 -5.59 -18.85 30.93
C PRO A 429 -5.37 -20.29 30.47
N SER A 430 -4.50 -21.03 31.16
CA SER A 430 -4.16 -22.43 30.86
C SER A 430 -5.33 -23.42 30.95
N SER A 431 -6.50 -22.99 31.47
CA SER A 431 -7.74 -23.76 31.45
C SER A 431 -8.37 -23.85 30.06
N VAL A 432 -8.02 -22.93 29.15
CA VAL A 432 -8.47 -22.95 27.75
C VAL A 432 -7.81 -24.11 27.02
N LYS A 433 -8.54 -24.69 26.08
CA LYS A 433 -8.08 -25.82 25.28
C LYS A 433 -7.44 -25.30 24.01
N PHE A 434 -6.12 -25.43 23.94
CA PHE A 434 -5.33 -24.90 22.84
C PHE A 434 -5.12 -25.95 21.75
N MET A 435 -5.19 -25.49 20.50
CA MET A 435 -4.88 -26.24 19.27
C MET A 435 -3.57 -25.71 18.69
N ASN A 436 -2.74 -26.59 18.12
CA ASN A 436 -1.47 -26.19 17.53
C ASN A 436 -1.70 -25.34 16.28
N TYR A 437 -1.46 -24.03 16.36
CA TYR A 437 -1.77 -23.07 15.31
C TYR A 437 -1.16 -23.47 13.95
N SER A 438 0.13 -23.77 13.94
CA SER A 438 0.90 -24.15 12.75
C SER A 438 0.35 -25.39 12.04
N SER A 439 -0.18 -26.36 12.78
CA SER A 439 -0.69 -27.62 12.22
C SER A 439 -1.97 -27.46 11.40
N TYR A 440 -2.68 -26.34 11.55
CA TYR A 440 -3.97 -26.07 10.88
C TYR A 440 -3.94 -24.87 9.95
N LEU A 441 -2.76 -24.29 9.72
CA LEU A 441 -2.56 -23.30 8.67
C LEU A 441 -2.80 -23.91 7.30
N GLY A 442 -3.31 -23.08 6.41
CA GLY A 442 -3.44 -23.41 5.00
C GLY A 442 -2.28 -22.87 4.18
N GLU A 443 -2.54 -22.64 2.90
CA GLU A 443 -1.54 -22.13 1.96
C GLU A 443 -1.98 -20.81 1.35
N GLY A 444 -1.03 -19.94 1.00
CA GLY A 444 -1.30 -18.67 0.32
C GLY A 444 -1.82 -17.55 1.25
N GLN A 445 -2.47 -16.54 0.66
CA GLN A 445 -2.73 -15.26 1.34
C GLN A 445 -3.74 -15.32 2.49
N ALA A 446 -4.66 -16.29 2.48
CA ALA A 446 -5.67 -16.51 3.52
C ALA A 446 -5.38 -17.75 4.38
N ALA A 447 -4.14 -18.23 4.43
CA ALA A 447 -3.74 -19.45 5.13
C ALA A 447 -4.22 -19.53 6.60
N ASP A 448 -4.30 -18.39 7.27
CA ASP A 448 -4.71 -18.22 8.67
C ASP A 448 -6.21 -17.94 8.86
N ASN A 449 -7.03 -18.10 7.82
CA ASN A 449 -8.47 -17.92 7.92
C ASN A 449 -9.07 -18.82 9.02
N ALA A 450 -9.70 -18.18 10.00
CA ALA A 450 -10.20 -18.87 11.19
C ALA A 450 -11.27 -19.93 10.91
N GLY A 451 -12.16 -19.67 9.95
CA GLY A 451 -13.20 -20.63 9.57
C GLY A 451 -12.60 -21.89 8.94
N ALA A 452 -11.69 -21.71 7.96
CA ALA A 452 -10.99 -22.83 7.33
C ALA A 452 -10.13 -23.62 8.34
N MET A 453 -9.45 -22.91 9.25
CA MET A 453 -8.66 -23.50 10.32
C MET A 453 -9.52 -24.36 11.26
N LEU A 454 -10.66 -23.84 11.71
CA LEU A 454 -11.61 -24.59 12.54
C LEU A 454 -12.13 -25.84 11.83
N ILE A 455 -12.43 -25.75 10.54
CA ILE A 455 -12.87 -26.90 9.75
C ILE A 455 -11.78 -27.98 9.69
N ARG A 456 -10.50 -27.61 9.51
CA ARG A 456 -9.37 -28.57 9.55
C ARG A 456 -9.22 -29.24 10.92
N ILE A 457 -9.38 -28.47 12.00
CA ILE A 457 -9.39 -28.99 13.38
C ILE A 457 -10.50 -30.02 13.55
N LEU A 458 -11.72 -29.71 13.10
CA LEU A 458 -12.87 -30.60 13.16
C LEU A 458 -12.70 -31.86 12.30
N ASN A 459 -12.06 -31.74 11.13
CA ASN A 459 -11.72 -32.88 10.29
C ASN A 459 -10.76 -33.84 11.02
N LYS A 460 -9.69 -33.32 11.64
CA LYS A 460 -8.77 -34.14 12.45
C LYS A 460 -9.48 -34.78 13.65
N ALA A 461 -10.48 -34.11 14.22
CA ALA A 461 -11.31 -34.65 15.30
C ALA A 461 -12.39 -35.65 14.82
N GLY A 462 -12.54 -35.87 13.51
CA GLY A 462 -13.46 -36.87 12.94
C GLY A 462 -14.92 -36.41 12.84
N VAL A 463 -15.15 -35.12 12.55
CA VAL A 463 -16.50 -34.58 12.31
C VAL A 463 -17.22 -35.32 11.17
N VAL A 464 -18.51 -35.62 11.38
CA VAL A 464 -19.31 -36.38 10.41
C VAL A 464 -20.05 -35.47 9.43
N LYS A 465 -20.52 -34.31 9.91
CA LYS A 465 -21.27 -33.33 9.10
C LYS A 465 -21.08 -31.93 9.66
N ILE A 466 -20.88 -30.96 8.78
CA ILE A 466 -20.77 -29.53 9.12
C ILE A 466 -21.95 -28.76 8.55
N ALA A 467 -22.46 -27.80 9.31
CA ALA A 467 -23.37 -26.77 8.82
C ALA A 467 -22.71 -25.39 8.97
N LEU A 468 -22.87 -24.51 7.99
CA LEU A 468 -22.26 -23.17 7.99
C LEU A 468 -23.34 -22.09 7.99
N ALA A 469 -23.25 -21.14 8.92
CA ALA A 469 -24.08 -19.93 8.96
C ALA A 469 -23.21 -18.68 9.21
N GLY A 470 -23.54 -17.58 8.55
CA GLY A 470 -22.80 -16.32 8.67
C GLY A 470 -21.46 -16.29 7.93
N PHE A 471 -21.24 -17.22 7.00
CA PHE A 471 -20.05 -17.26 6.13
C PHE A 471 -20.29 -16.44 4.86
N ASP A 472 -20.67 -15.18 5.01
CA ASP A 472 -21.29 -14.40 3.93
C ASP A 472 -20.32 -14.04 2.80
N GLY A 473 -19.05 -13.81 3.14
CA GLY A 473 -18.09 -13.15 2.25
C GLY A 473 -18.02 -11.64 2.47
N PHE A 474 -17.04 -11.01 1.84
CA PHE A 474 -16.83 -9.57 1.87
C PHE A 474 -17.56 -8.88 0.72
N ASP A 475 -18.30 -7.83 1.04
CA ASP A 475 -18.94 -6.87 0.14
C ASP A 475 -18.19 -5.51 0.23
N VAL A 476 -18.37 -4.68 -0.80
CA VAL A 476 -17.87 -3.30 -0.87
C VAL A 476 -18.58 -2.42 0.15
N ASP A 477 -19.88 -2.68 0.36
CA ASP A 477 -20.63 -2.02 1.42
C ASP A 477 -20.33 -2.69 2.76
N SER A 478 -19.47 -2.02 3.54
CA SER A 478 -19.07 -2.47 4.88
C SER A 478 -20.23 -2.72 5.84
N THR A 479 -21.43 -2.15 5.58
CA THR A 479 -22.61 -2.40 6.40
C THR A 479 -23.15 -3.82 6.25
N ASN A 480 -22.86 -4.49 5.12
CA ASN A 480 -23.28 -5.85 4.81
C ASN A 480 -22.26 -6.93 5.23
N ASN A 481 -21.08 -6.54 5.72
CA ASN A 481 -19.98 -7.49 5.94
C ASN A 481 -20.02 -8.19 7.29
N TYR A 482 -20.50 -7.49 8.32
CA TYR A 482 -20.38 -7.97 9.69
C TYR A 482 -21.64 -7.71 10.51
N TYR A 483 -22.04 -8.74 11.26
CA TYR A 483 -23.06 -8.69 12.32
C TYR A 483 -22.70 -7.70 13.44
N ILE A 484 -21.41 -7.62 13.78
CA ILE A 484 -20.90 -6.72 14.83
C ILE A 484 -20.46 -5.39 14.22
N ASN A 485 -21.06 -4.27 14.65
CA ASN A 485 -20.75 -2.94 14.10
C ASN A 485 -19.28 -2.52 14.26
N SER A 486 -18.61 -2.88 15.36
CA SER A 486 -17.19 -2.55 15.59
C SER A 486 -16.23 -3.31 14.67
N PHE A 487 -16.74 -4.29 13.91
CA PHE A 487 -15.97 -5.09 12.96
C PHE A 487 -15.99 -4.52 11.54
N LYS A 488 -16.89 -3.56 11.27
CA LYS A 488 -17.04 -2.94 9.97
C LYS A 488 -15.81 -2.08 9.65
N SER A 489 -15.16 -2.40 8.55
CA SER A 489 -14.10 -1.59 7.93
C SER A 489 -14.47 -1.33 6.49
N VAL A 490 -14.13 -0.15 5.97
CA VAL A 490 -14.26 0.14 4.53
C VAL A 490 -13.31 -0.79 3.78
N ILE A 491 -13.85 -1.61 2.87
CA ILE A 491 -13.07 -2.54 2.06
C ILE A 491 -13.32 -2.18 0.59
N GLU A 492 -12.25 -1.94 -0.14
CA GLU A 492 -12.29 -1.64 -1.57
C GLU A 492 -12.81 -2.84 -2.36
N ARG A 493 -13.49 -2.59 -3.49
CA ARG A 493 -14.15 -3.63 -4.28
C ARG A 493 -13.22 -4.75 -4.74
N LYS A 494 -12.11 -4.41 -5.41
CA LYS A 494 -11.11 -5.40 -5.86
C LYS A 494 -10.50 -6.18 -4.70
N THR A 495 -10.29 -5.52 -3.56
CA THR A 495 -9.76 -6.14 -2.35
C THR A 495 -10.77 -7.12 -1.74
N ALA A 496 -12.07 -6.78 -1.75
CA ALA A 496 -13.15 -7.68 -1.32
C ALA A 496 -13.26 -8.91 -2.24
N GLU A 497 -13.20 -8.71 -3.56
CA GLU A 497 -13.24 -9.78 -4.56
C GLU A 497 -12.06 -10.75 -4.38
N GLN A 498 -10.82 -10.25 -4.30
CA GLN A 498 -9.63 -11.09 -4.08
C GLN A 498 -9.69 -11.85 -2.75
N LYS A 499 -10.13 -11.19 -1.67
CA LYS A 499 -10.30 -11.85 -0.36
C LYS A 499 -11.31 -13.00 -0.43
N ASN A 500 -12.42 -12.80 -1.12
CA ASN A 500 -13.41 -13.85 -1.30
C ASN A 500 -12.80 -15.05 -2.05
N GLU A 501 -12.05 -14.83 -3.13
CA GLU A 501 -11.38 -15.89 -3.87
C GLU A 501 -10.37 -16.68 -3.01
N ASP A 502 -9.53 -15.97 -2.25
CA ASP A 502 -8.52 -16.59 -1.40
C ASP A 502 -9.15 -17.42 -0.28
N ILE A 503 -10.20 -16.90 0.37
CA ILE A 503 -10.94 -17.60 1.43
C ILE A 503 -11.73 -18.77 0.86
N THR A 504 -12.38 -18.62 -0.29
CA THR A 504 -13.04 -19.71 -1.02
C THR A 504 -12.09 -20.89 -1.22
N ARG A 505 -10.85 -20.61 -1.66
CA ARG A 505 -9.83 -21.65 -1.83
C ARG A 505 -9.57 -22.38 -0.52
N GLN A 506 -9.40 -21.66 0.59
CA GLN A 506 -9.14 -22.26 1.90
C GLN A 506 -10.30 -23.09 2.41
N LEU A 507 -11.52 -22.57 2.32
CA LEU A 507 -12.73 -23.27 2.77
C LEU A 507 -12.97 -24.54 1.96
N ARG A 508 -12.80 -24.51 0.63
CA ARG A 508 -12.91 -25.70 -0.23
C ARG A 508 -11.88 -26.77 0.12
N LEU A 509 -10.62 -26.37 0.34
CA LEU A 509 -9.57 -27.30 0.75
C LEU A 509 -9.88 -27.91 2.13
N ALA A 510 -10.37 -27.11 3.07
CA ALA A 510 -10.70 -27.57 4.42
C ALA A 510 -11.92 -28.50 4.46
N LEU A 511 -12.96 -28.22 3.66
CA LEU A 511 -14.20 -29.00 3.59
C LEU A 511 -14.08 -30.26 2.73
N ASN A 512 -12.99 -30.43 1.97
CA ASN A 512 -12.84 -31.56 1.07
C ASN A 512 -12.98 -32.90 1.79
N GLY A 513 -13.91 -33.74 1.33
CA GLY A 513 -14.21 -35.04 1.93
C GLY A 513 -15.15 -35.00 3.16
N ILE A 514 -15.66 -33.84 3.55
CA ILE A 514 -16.60 -33.68 4.66
C ILE A 514 -17.98 -33.29 4.13
N PRO A 515 -19.05 -34.03 4.46
CA PRO A 515 -20.41 -33.61 4.16
C PRO A 515 -20.72 -32.26 4.82
N TYR A 516 -21.14 -31.26 4.04
CA TYR A 516 -21.52 -29.95 4.57
C TYR A 516 -22.86 -29.42 4.03
N GLN A 517 -23.46 -28.51 4.77
CA GLN A 517 -24.67 -27.79 4.39
C GLN A 517 -24.50 -26.29 4.68
N LEU A 518 -24.96 -25.44 3.76
CA LEU A 518 -25.11 -24.01 3.99
C LEU A 518 -26.48 -23.75 4.61
N VAL A 519 -26.50 -23.13 5.79
CA VAL A 519 -27.74 -22.68 6.46
C VAL A 519 -28.09 -21.26 6.05
N THR A 520 -27.08 -20.45 5.70
CA THR A 520 -27.27 -19.10 5.16
C THR A 520 -26.54 -18.91 3.83
N PRO A 521 -26.94 -17.93 3.00
CA PRO A 521 -26.27 -17.64 1.74
C PRO A 521 -24.78 -17.26 1.92
N THR A 522 -23.96 -17.60 0.94
CA THR A 522 -22.51 -17.28 0.93
C THR A 522 -22.02 -16.85 -0.45
N ARG A 523 -21.07 -15.92 -0.48
CA ARG A 523 -20.33 -15.55 -1.70
C ARG A 523 -19.16 -16.48 -2.00
N TYR A 524 -18.84 -17.42 -1.11
CA TYR A 524 -17.64 -18.25 -1.26
C TYR A 524 -17.76 -19.36 -2.32
N GLY A 525 -18.82 -19.39 -3.13
CA GLY A 525 -18.98 -20.37 -4.21
C GLY A 525 -18.92 -21.82 -3.73
N LEU A 526 -19.37 -22.07 -2.50
CA LEU A 526 -19.52 -23.41 -1.93
C LEU A 526 -20.86 -23.95 -2.44
N GLN A 527 -20.83 -24.99 -3.28
CA GLN A 527 -22.02 -25.68 -3.79
C GLN A 527 -22.12 -27.06 -3.18
#